data_AF-A0A7X2H0G0-F1
#
_entry.id   AF-A0A7X2H0G0-F1
#
_cell.length_a   1.000
_cell.length_b   1.000
_cell.length_c   1.000
_cell.angle_alpha   90.00
_cell.angle_beta   90.00
_cell.angle_gamma   90.00
#
_symmetry.space_group_name_H-M   'P 1'
#
loop_
_entity.id
_entity.type
_entity.pdbx_description
1 polymer ?
#
loop_
_entity_poly.entity_id
_entity_poly.type
_entity_poly.pdbx_seq_one_letter_code
_entity_poly.pdbx_strand_id
1 'polypeptide(L)'
;MFNTDLLREKIINEDYQRMIIVDSGDFSATETGLLQEILQRFDFDVIQAQALAQAVLQQQRFDPNEYHIDSDDEDITGVCPHCINPPMPPLRDYLAWRELRG
;
A
#
# COMPACT_ATOMS: atom_id res chain seq x y z
N MET A 1 2.19 -17.55 -4.27
CA MET A 1 0.80 -17.67 -3.78
C MET A 1 0.72 -16.84 -2.52
N PHE A 2 -0.27 -15.96 -2.43
CA PHE A 2 -0.47 -15.10 -1.27
C PHE A 2 -0.96 -15.93 -0.06
N ASN A 3 -0.32 -15.76 1.10
CA ASN A 3 -0.65 -16.54 2.30
C ASN A 3 -1.81 -15.89 3.07
N THR A 4 -3.03 -16.34 2.79
CA THR A 4 -4.24 -15.85 3.43
C THR A 4 -4.36 -16.25 4.90
N ASP A 5 -3.71 -17.33 5.33
CA ASP A 5 -3.75 -17.77 6.74
C ASP A 5 -2.96 -16.80 7.62
N LEU A 6 -1.76 -16.39 7.17
CA LEU A 6 -0.96 -15.39 7.88
C LEU A 6 -1.68 -14.04 7.94
N LEU A 7 -2.35 -13.63 6.86
CA LEU A 7 -3.14 -12.40 6.84
C LEU A 7 -4.24 -12.43 7.92
N ARG A 8 -4.99 -13.53 8.02
CA ARG A 8 -6.07 -13.71 9.00
C ARG A 8 -5.56 -13.75 10.43
N GLU A 9 -4.36 -14.27 10.64
CA GLU A 9 -3.70 -14.25 11.94
C GLU A 9 -3.27 -12.82 12.32
N LYS A 10 -2.71 -12.07 11.37
CA LYS A 10 -2.10 -10.75 11.61
C LYS A 10 -3.09 -9.59 11.66
N ILE A 11 -4.19 -9.69 10.92
CA ILE A 11 -5.19 -8.62 10.82
C ILE A 11 -6.49 -9.12 11.42
N ILE A 12 -6.87 -8.60 12.58
CA ILE A 12 -8.08 -9.05 13.31
C ILE A 12 -9.37 -8.64 12.58
N ASN A 13 -9.37 -7.50 11.88
CA ASN A 13 -10.56 -6.96 11.23
C ASN A 13 -10.85 -7.69 9.90
N GLU A 14 -11.97 -8.40 9.85
CA GLU A 14 -12.39 -9.22 8.70
C GLU A 14 -12.68 -8.41 7.42
N ASP A 15 -13.10 -7.15 7.53
CA ASP A 15 -13.32 -6.28 6.37
C ASP A 15 -11.99 -5.92 5.71
N TYR A 16 -10.97 -5.59 6.50
CA TYR A 16 -9.63 -5.32 5.98
C TYR A 16 -8.99 -6.57 5.40
N GLN A 17 -9.18 -7.75 6.02
CA GLN A 17 -8.76 -9.01 5.41
C GLN A 17 -9.39 -9.21 4.03
N ARG A 18 -10.71 -9.02 3.92
CA ARG A 18 -11.43 -9.19 2.64
C ARG A 18 -10.94 -8.21 1.58
N MET A 19 -10.79 -6.94 1.92
CA MET A 19 -10.24 -5.93 1.01
C MET A 19 -8.86 -6.34 0.51
N ILE A 20 -7.95 -6.69 1.42
CA ILE A 20 -6.57 -7.06 1.05
C ILE A 20 -6.55 -8.28 0.14
N ILE A 21 -7.38 -9.30 0.41
CA ILE A 21 -7.46 -10.50 -0.44
C ILE A 21 -7.99 -10.16 -1.84
N VAL A 22 -9.03 -9.34 -1.94
CA VAL A 22 -9.64 -8.98 -3.23
C VAL A 22 -8.69 -8.12 -4.05
N ASP A 23 -8.16 -7.05 -3.45
CA ASP A 23 -7.36 -6.05 -4.17
C ASP A 23 -5.94 -6.55 -4.49
N SER A 24 -5.43 -7.55 -3.76
CA SER A 24 -4.14 -8.20 -4.10
C SER A 24 -4.25 -9.30 -5.16
N GLY A 25 -5.46 -9.61 -5.66
CA GLY A 25 -5.69 -10.72 -6.60
C GLY A 25 -4.92 -10.60 -7.91
N ASP A 26 -4.70 -9.38 -8.39
CA ASP A 26 -4.01 -9.07 -9.65
C ASP A 26 -2.53 -8.68 -9.46
N PHE A 27 -2.00 -8.78 -8.23
CA PHE A 27 -0.62 -8.41 -7.95
C PHE A 27 0.38 -9.29 -8.71
N SER A 28 1.45 -8.66 -9.18
CA SER A 28 2.63 -9.36 -9.66
C SER A 28 3.26 -10.19 -8.54
N ALA A 29 4.17 -11.10 -8.92
CA ALA A 29 4.92 -11.90 -7.94
C ALA A 29 5.73 -11.02 -6.98
N THR A 30 6.26 -9.89 -7.46
CA THR A 30 7.02 -8.93 -6.65
C THR A 30 6.14 -8.22 -5.63
N GLU A 31 4.96 -7.73 -6.05
CA GLU A 31 4.01 -7.06 -5.16
C GLU A 31 3.43 -8.01 -4.12
N THR A 32 3.08 -9.23 -4.54
CA THR A 32 2.65 -10.30 -3.63
C THR A 32 3.74 -10.61 -2.60
N GLY A 33 5.01 -10.69 -3.06
CA GLY A 33 6.16 -10.92 -2.19
C GLY A 33 6.34 -9.81 -1.16
N LEU A 34 6.21 -8.55 -1.57
CA LEU A 34 6.31 -7.39 -0.70
C LEU A 34 5.17 -7.36 0.35
N LEU A 35 3.92 -7.60 -0.07
CA LEU A 35 2.79 -7.68 0.86
C LEU A 35 3.00 -8.80 1.89
N GLN A 36 3.49 -9.97 1.46
CA GLN A 36 3.79 -11.07 2.36
C GLN A 36 4.93 -10.73 3.32
N GLU A 37 5.97 -10.04 2.86
CA GLU A 37 7.07 -9.57 3.71
C GLU A 37 6.55 -8.63 4.81
N ILE A 38 5.69 -7.66 4.45
CA ILE A 38 5.08 -6.73 5.41
C ILE A 38 4.29 -7.49 6.48
N LEU A 39 3.48 -8.48 6.08
CA LEU A 39 2.72 -9.31 7.02
C LEU A 39 3.61 -10.17 7.94
N GLN A 40 4.76 -10.62 7.44
CA GLN A 40 5.70 -11.42 8.24
C GLN A 40 6.47 -10.55 9.25
N ARG A 41 6.86 -9.34 8.85
CA ARG A 41 7.75 -8.47 9.64
C ARG A 41 7.06 -7.73 10.77
N PHE A 42 5.77 -7.46 10.63
CA PHE A 42 5.06 -6.56 11.53
C PHE A 42 3.82 -7.21 12.16
N ASP A 43 3.41 -6.66 13.31
CA ASP A 43 2.07 -6.84 13.86
C ASP A 43 1.19 -5.63 13.51
N PHE A 44 -0.11 -5.74 13.66
CA PHE A 44 -1.06 -4.71 13.23
C PHE A 44 -2.07 -4.39 14.32
N ASP A 45 -2.08 -3.15 14.76
CA ASP A 45 -3.28 -2.56 15.34
C ASP A 45 -4.30 -2.21 14.24
N VAL A 46 -5.46 -1.70 14.65
CA VAL A 46 -6.56 -1.37 13.75
C VAL A 46 -6.18 -0.27 12.74
N ILE A 47 -5.42 0.74 13.15
CA ILE A 47 -5.00 1.87 12.29
C ILE A 47 -3.95 1.39 11.28
N GLN A 48 -2.99 0.59 11.74
CA GLN A 48 -1.95 0.01 10.89
C GLN A 48 -2.56 -0.94 9.86
N ALA A 49 -3.53 -1.76 10.25
CA ALA A 49 -4.26 -2.64 9.33
C ALA A 49 -5.10 -1.86 8.31
N GLN A 50 -5.79 -0.79 8.75
CA GLN A 50 -6.53 0.09 7.85
C GLN A 50 -5.60 0.73 6.81
N ALA A 51 -4.46 1.26 7.25
CA ALA A 51 -3.48 1.87 6.36
C ALA A 51 -2.89 0.85 5.37
N LEU A 52 -2.66 -0.40 5.79
CA LEU A 52 -2.24 -1.47 4.88
C LEU A 52 -3.31 -1.76 3.82
N ALA A 53 -4.58 -1.88 4.23
CA ALA A 53 -5.68 -2.12 3.29
C ALA A 53 -5.81 -0.99 2.26
N GLN A 54 -5.63 0.27 2.67
CA GLN A 54 -5.61 1.40 1.74
C GLN A 54 -4.40 1.36 0.80
N ALA A 55 -3.22 1.00 1.30
CA ALA A 55 -2.02 0.84 0.46
C ALA A 55 -2.21 -0.27 -0.59
N VAL A 56 -2.84 -1.39 -0.22
CA VAL A 56 -3.15 -2.49 -1.17
C VAL A 56 -4.11 -2.02 -2.26
N LEU A 57 -5.20 -1.32 -1.88
CA LEU A 57 -6.15 -0.75 -2.83
C LEU A 57 -5.49 0.25 -3.80
N GLN A 58 -4.59 1.10 -3.29
CA GLN A 58 -3.87 2.06 -4.13
C GLN A 58 -2.85 1.39 -5.03
N GLN A 59 -2.13 0.37 -4.53
CA GLN A 59 -1.15 -0.41 -5.30
C GLN A 59 -1.81 -1.07 -6.52
N GLN A 60 -3.02 -1.59 -6.36
CA GLN A 60 -3.79 -2.22 -7.45
C GLN A 60 -4.06 -1.27 -8.63
N ARG A 61 -4.06 0.04 -8.38
CA ARG A 61 -4.33 1.09 -9.38
C ARG A 61 -3.07 1.88 -9.75
N PHE A 62 -1.93 1.50 -9.20
CA PHE A 62 -0.69 2.25 -9.36
C PHE A 62 -0.07 1.98 -10.72
N ASP A 63 0.00 3.01 -11.56
CA ASP A 63 0.79 2.99 -12.79
C ASP A 63 1.96 4.00 -12.66
N PRO A 64 3.22 3.54 -12.62
CA PRO A 64 4.38 4.41 -12.46
C PRO A 64 4.62 5.34 -13.65
N ASN A 65 4.00 5.08 -14.80
CA ASN A 65 4.09 5.90 -16.00
C ASN A 65 2.86 6.77 -16.22
N GLU A 66 1.83 6.67 -15.36
CA GLU A 66 0.69 7.57 -15.42
C GLU A 66 1.21 8.97 -15.14
N TYR A 67 1.12 9.84 -16.14
CA TYR A 67 1.42 11.24 -15.98
C TYR A 67 0.42 11.79 -14.95
N HIS A 68 0.88 11.98 -13.72
CA HIS A 68 0.18 12.78 -12.72
C HIS A 68 0.19 14.24 -13.17
N ILE A 69 -0.56 14.55 -14.23
CA ILE A 69 -0.97 15.92 -14.55
C ILE A 69 -2.06 16.23 -13.53
N ASP A 70 -1.66 16.87 -12.43
CA ASP A 70 -2.60 17.60 -11.59
C ASP A 70 -3.34 18.57 -12.52
N SER A 71 -4.62 18.29 -12.74
CA SER A 71 -5.51 19.25 -13.38
C SER A 71 -5.64 20.43 -12.42
N ASP A 72 -4.87 21.47 -12.71
CA ASP A 72 -5.18 22.89 -12.58
C ASP A 72 -6.47 23.18 -11.78
N ASP A 73 -6.32 23.50 -10.49
CA ASP A 73 -7.14 24.53 -9.85
C ASP A 73 -6.38 25.16 -8.67
N GLU A 74 -6.13 26.46 -8.83
CA GLU A 74 -5.66 27.46 -7.86
C GLU A 74 -4.22 27.38 -7.29
N ASP A 75 -3.32 28.05 -8.04
CA ASP A 75 -2.43 29.11 -7.51
C ASP A 75 -1.45 28.76 -6.37
N ILE A 76 -0.83 27.59 -6.42
CA ILE A 76 0.43 27.31 -5.69
C ILE A 76 1.43 26.65 -6.64
N THR A 77 2.35 27.44 -7.20
CA THR A 77 3.60 26.91 -7.80
C THR A 77 4.52 26.39 -6.70
N GLY A 78 4.09 25.35 -5.99
CA GLY A 78 4.85 24.61 -5.01
C GLY A 78 5.08 23.22 -5.57
N VAL A 79 6.30 22.94 -6.01
CA VAL A 79 6.76 21.55 -6.19
C VAL A 79 6.45 20.82 -4.89
N CYS A 80 5.50 19.89 -4.90
CA CYS A 80 5.20 19.09 -3.73
C CYS A 80 6.46 18.25 -3.41
N PRO A 81 7.08 18.41 -2.22
CA PRO A 81 8.33 17.72 -1.90
C PRO A 81 8.17 16.19 -1.79
N HIS A 82 6.94 15.66 -1.90
CA HIS A 82 6.62 14.23 -1.95
C HIS A 82 6.50 13.65 -3.37
N CYS A 83 6.53 14.48 -4.41
CA CYS A 83 6.46 14.01 -5.79
C CYS A 83 7.85 13.62 -6.30
N ILE A 84 8.38 12.48 -5.84
CA ILE A 84 9.47 11.78 -6.54
C ILE A 84 8.91 11.34 -7.90
N ASN A 85 9.67 11.51 -8.98
CA ASN A 85 9.30 11.02 -10.30
C ASN A 85 10.23 9.84 -10.68
N PRO A 86 9.72 8.60 -10.83
CA PRO A 86 8.33 8.19 -10.64
C PRO A 86 7.94 8.11 -9.14
N PRO A 87 6.64 8.23 -8.81
CA PRO A 87 6.16 8.15 -7.42
C PRO A 87 6.53 6.81 -6.78
N MET A 88 6.73 6.80 -5.46
CA MET A 88 7.00 5.56 -4.75
C MET A 88 5.73 4.69 -4.76
N PRO A 89 5.83 3.38 -5.08
CA PRO A 89 4.65 2.49 -5.06
C PRO A 89 4.00 2.44 -3.66
N PRO A 90 2.67 2.43 -3.55
CA PRO A 90 1.96 2.51 -2.26
C PRO A 90 2.38 1.47 -1.22
N LEU A 91 2.59 0.21 -1.59
CA LEU A 91 3.08 -0.80 -0.64
C LEU A 91 4.50 -0.53 -0.15
N ARG A 92 5.33 0.05 -1.01
CA ARG A 92 6.72 0.41 -0.69
C ARG A 92 6.75 1.59 0.27
N ASP A 93 5.88 2.58 0.06
CA ASP A 93 5.69 3.72 0.95
C ASP A 93 5.18 3.27 2.32
N TYR A 94 4.17 2.38 2.34
CA TYR A 94 3.68 1.79 3.59
C TYR A 94 4.80 1.06 4.36
N LEU A 95 5.64 0.29 3.68
CA LEU A 95 6.77 -0.38 4.32
C LEU A 95 7.74 0.63 4.94
N ALA A 96 8.14 1.67 4.20
CA ALA A 96 9.02 2.72 4.72
C ALA A 96 8.41 3.43 5.94
N TRP A 97 7.10 3.69 5.90
CA TRP A 97 6.37 4.25 7.03
C TRP A 97 6.43 3.35 8.27
N ARG A 98 6.26 2.03 8.11
CA ARG A 98 6.38 1.05 9.21
C ARG A 98 7.80 1.00 9.78
N GLU A 99 8.82 1.10 8.93
CA GLU A 99 10.22 1.11 9.36
C GLU A 99 10.58 2.36 10.16
N LEU A 100 9.97 3.51 9.85
CA LEU A 100 10.21 4.76 10.55
C LEU A 100 9.45 4.89 11.87
N ARG A 101 8.29 4.23 12.01
CA ARG A 101 7.37 4.45 13.14
C ARG A 101 7.13 3.25 14.06
N GLY A 102 7.66 2.07 13.74
CA GLY A 102 7.75 0.89 14.62
C GLY A 102 6.47 0.57 15.38
#